data_AF-A0A2T1KHW9-F1
#
_entry.id   AF-A0A2T1KHW9-F1
#
_cell.length_a   1.000
_cell.length_b   1.000
_cell.length_c   1.000
_cell.angle_alpha   90.00
_cell.angle_beta   90.00
_cell.angle_gamma   90.00
#
_symmetry.space_group_name_H-M   'P 1'
#
loop_
_entity.id
_entity.type
_entity.pdbx_description
1 polymer ?
#
loop_
_entity_poly.entity_id
_entity_poly.type
_entity_poly.pdbx_seq_one_letter_code
_entity_poly.pdbx_strand_id
1 'polypeptide(L)'
;MTTGKASFEARRNLDAAGFTQVHVICGDGTLGWPDAAPFDGICVAAGAPIVPESLKQQLAIGGQLVIPVGSEHGVQTLTCLTRLSDADYEQANLGDVRFVPLFGEVGWA
;
A
#
# COMPACT_ATOMS: atom_id res chain seq x y z
N MET A 1 -9.64 18.56 3.49
CA MET A 1 -9.23 18.14 2.13
C MET A 1 -10.44 17.51 1.47
N THR A 2 -10.85 17.93 0.27
CA THR A 2 -11.98 17.29 -0.42
C THR A 2 -11.54 15.93 -0.93
N THR A 3 -12.16 14.86 -0.44
CA THR A 3 -11.85 13.42 -0.60
C THR A 3 -11.91 12.90 -2.05
N GLY A 4 -11.24 13.57 -3.00
CA GLY A 4 -11.29 13.22 -4.42
C GLY A 4 -10.45 14.11 -5.32
N LYS A 5 -9.92 15.23 -4.82
CA LYS A 5 -9.04 16.11 -5.61
C LYS A 5 -7.77 15.37 -6.05
N ALA A 6 -7.12 14.65 -5.15
CA ALA A 6 -5.87 13.93 -5.44
C ALA A 6 -6.07 12.80 -6.46
N SER A 7 -7.13 12.00 -6.34
CA SER A 7 -7.45 10.93 -7.29
C SER A 7 -7.82 11.48 -8.67
N PHE A 8 -8.55 12.60 -8.73
CA PHE A 8 -8.84 13.29 -9.98
C PHE A 8 -7.56 13.81 -10.66
N GLU A 9 -6.70 14.50 -9.93
CA GLU A 9 -5.44 15.03 -10.46
C GLU A 9 -4.51 13.90 -10.92
N ALA A 10 -4.42 12.79 -10.17
CA ALA A 10 -3.67 11.61 -10.54
C ALA A 10 -4.18 10.99 -11.86
N ARG A 11 -5.49 10.77 -11.98
CA ARG A 11 -6.11 10.26 -13.21
C ARG A 11 -5.76 11.16 -14.40
N ARG A 12 -5.98 12.47 -14.26
CA ARG A 12 -5.69 13.44 -15.33
C ARG A 12 -4.21 13.40 -15.77
N ASN A 13 -3.28 13.32 -14.82
CA ASN A 13 -1.85 13.31 -15.13
C ASN A 13 -1.43 12.00 -15.82
N LEU A 14 -1.99 10.86 -15.41
CA LEU A 14 -1.75 9.56 -16.05
C LEU A 14 -2.28 9.52 -17.48
N ASP A 15 -3.50 10.03 -17.69
CA ASP A 15 -4.11 10.09 -19.03
C ASP A 15 -3.30 11.01 -19.96
N ALA A 16 -2.84 12.17 -19.46
CA ALA A 16 -1.99 13.08 -20.22
C ALA A 16 -0.62 12.49 -20.57
N ALA A 17 -0.10 11.58 -19.74
CA ALA A 17 1.14 10.84 -19.99
C ALA A 17 0.94 9.57 -20.85
N GLY A 18 -0.30 9.24 -21.23
CA GLY A 18 -0.62 8.10 -22.11
C GLY A 18 -0.73 6.74 -21.40
N PHE A 19 -0.84 6.71 -20.07
CA PHE A 19 -1.00 5.46 -19.33
C PHE A 19 -2.46 4.99 -19.34
N THR A 20 -2.77 3.98 -20.15
CA THR A 20 -4.14 3.46 -20.32
C THR A 20 -4.47 2.26 -19.43
N GLN A 21 -3.46 1.60 -18.87
CA GLN A 21 -3.61 0.37 -18.06
C GLN A 21 -3.56 0.64 -16.54
N VAL A 22 -3.94 1.85 -16.11
CA VAL A 22 -3.91 2.24 -14.69
C VAL A 22 -5.33 2.53 -14.19
N HIS A 23 -5.69 1.92 -13.06
CA HIS A 23 -6.93 2.21 -12.33
C HIS A 23 -6.63 3.12 -11.14
N VAL A 24 -7.29 4.28 -11.08
CA VAL A 24 -7.22 5.21 -9.95
C VAL A 24 -8.53 5.12 -9.18
N ILE A 25 -8.44 4.70 -7.92
CA ILE A 25 -9.58 4.48 -7.04
C ILE A 25 -9.49 5.46 -5.87
N CYS A 26 -10.60 6.11 -5.55
CA CYS A 26 -10.70 6.95 -4.36
C CYS A 26 -11.37 6.16 -3.25
N GLY A 27 -10.59 5.76 -2.24
CA GLY A 27 -11.06 4.94 -1.14
C GLY A 27 -10.00 4.78 -0.05
N ASP A 28 -10.31 3.96 0.94
CA ASP A 28 -9.39 3.62 2.01
C ASP A 28 -8.37 2.58 1.54
N GLY A 29 -7.14 3.01 1.30
CA GLY A 29 -6.05 2.14 0.86
C GLY A 29 -5.65 1.09 1.90
N THR A 30 -6.01 1.25 3.17
CA THR A 30 -5.75 0.24 4.21
C THR A 30 -6.59 -1.02 4.01
N LEU A 31 -7.70 -0.95 3.27
CA LEU A 31 -8.54 -2.10 2.93
C LEU A 31 -8.10 -2.83 1.64
N GLY A 32 -7.15 -2.25 0.89
CA GLY A 32 -6.72 -2.76 -0.41
C GLY A 32 -7.81 -2.62 -1.49
N TRP A 33 -7.78 -3.53 -2.46
CA TRP A 33 -8.79 -3.63 -3.52
C TRP A 33 -9.18 -5.10 -3.76
N PRO A 34 -10.10 -5.64 -2.94
CA PRO A 34 -10.46 -7.06 -2.98
C PRO A 34 -10.95 -7.55 -4.34
N ASP A 35 -11.66 -6.72 -5.11
CA ASP A 35 -12.24 -7.11 -6.40
C ASP A 35 -11.20 -7.44 -7.48
N ALA A 36 -9.96 -6.97 -7.32
CA ALA A 36 -8.86 -7.23 -8.24
C ALA A 36 -7.76 -8.13 -7.64
N ALA A 37 -7.92 -8.56 -6.39
CA ALA A 37 -7.01 -9.51 -5.76
C ALA A 37 -7.11 -10.89 -6.45
N PRO A 38 -6.03 -11.71 -6.42
CA PRO A 38 -4.74 -11.44 -5.77
C PRO A 38 -3.80 -10.57 -6.60
N PHE A 39 -2.87 -9.89 -5.93
CA PHE A 39 -1.80 -9.09 -6.54
C PHE A 39 -0.44 -9.78 -6.43
N ASP A 40 0.34 -9.75 -7.52
CA ASP A 40 1.75 -10.17 -7.50
C ASP A 40 2.63 -9.19 -6.70
N GLY A 41 2.22 -7.91 -6.63
CA GLY A 41 2.95 -6.86 -5.94
C GLY A 41 2.03 -5.81 -5.36
N ILE A 42 2.29 -5.40 -4.12
CA ILE A 42 1.62 -4.28 -3.45
C ILE A 42 2.69 -3.31 -2.97
N CYS A 43 2.60 -2.03 -3.36
CA CYS A 43 3.52 -0.99 -2.93
C CYS A 43 2.74 0.12 -2.22
N VAL A 44 3.08 0.38 -0.96
CA VAL A 44 2.40 1.37 -0.13
C VAL A 44 3.31 2.58 0.05
N ALA A 45 2.88 3.73 -0.46
CA ALA A 45 3.63 4.99 -0.41
C ALA A 45 3.25 5.87 0.80
N ALA A 46 2.88 5.26 1.93
CA ALA A 46 2.52 5.92 3.17
C ALA A 46 2.85 5.01 4.37
N GLY A 47 3.27 5.60 5.49
CA GLY A 47 3.71 4.87 6.67
C GLY A 47 2.56 4.38 7.54
N ALA A 48 2.55 3.08 7.85
CA ALA A 48 1.55 2.43 8.70
C ALA A 48 2.14 2.04 10.08
N PRO A 49 1.32 1.95 11.14
CA PRO A 49 1.79 1.46 12.44
C PRO A 49 2.23 0.00 12.39
N ILE A 50 1.53 -0.80 11.59
CA ILE A 50 1.76 -2.22 11.31
C ILE A 50 1.39 -2.50 9.87
N VAL A 51 1.80 -3.66 9.34
CA VAL A 51 1.35 -4.10 8.02
C VAL A 51 -0.14 -4.48 8.10
N PRO A 52 -1.03 -3.87 7.28
CA PRO A 52 -2.44 -4.24 7.26
C PRO A 52 -2.66 -5.68 6.79
N GLU A 53 -3.46 -6.45 7.55
CA GLU A 53 -3.75 -7.85 7.24
C GLU A 53 -4.55 -8.00 5.93
N SER A 54 -5.44 -7.04 5.65
CA SER A 54 -6.15 -6.88 4.37
C SER A 54 -5.21 -6.93 3.17
N LEU A 55 -4.08 -6.24 3.23
CA LEU A 55 -3.11 -6.20 2.13
C LEU A 55 -2.31 -7.49 2.03
N LYS A 56 -1.94 -8.10 3.17
CA LYS A 56 -1.29 -9.43 3.20
C LYS A 56 -2.14 -10.49 2.52
N GLN A 57 -3.44 -10.54 2.85
CA GLN A 57 -4.38 -11.53 2.32
C GLN A 57 -4.63 -11.37 0.82
N GLN A 58 -4.48 -10.15 0.30
CA GLN A 58 -4.64 -9.85 -1.13
C GLN A 58 -3.36 -10.11 -1.96
N LEU A 59 -2.23 -10.51 -1.36
CA LEU A 59 -1.05 -10.95 -2.12
C LEU A 59 -1.24 -12.35 -2.68
N ALA A 60 -0.78 -12.59 -3.91
CA ALA A 60 -0.58 -13.95 -4.41
C ALA A 60 0.51 -14.68 -3.60
N ILE A 61 0.48 -16.01 -3.55
CA ILE A 61 1.62 -16.80 -3.07
C ILE A 61 2.81 -16.52 -4.01
N GLY A 62 3.96 -16.17 -3.45
CA GLY A 62 5.14 -15.67 -4.15
C GLY A 62 5.13 -14.16 -4.39
N GLY A 63 4.00 -13.47 -4.15
CA GLY A 63 3.87 -12.03 -4.29
C GLY A 63 4.55 -11.26 -3.16
N GLN A 64 4.84 -9.98 -3.44
CA GLN A 64 5.58 -9.10 -2.52
C GLN A 64 4.81 -7.85 -2.13
N LEU A 65 4.85 -7.48 -0.84
CA LEU A 65 4.34 -6.23 -0.33
C LEU A 65 5.47 -5.38 0.25
N VAL A 66 5.59 -4.15 -0.22
CA VAL A 66 6.56 -3.18 0.29
C VAL A 66 5.82 -2.04 0.97
N ILE A 67 6.11 -1.80 2.24
CA ILE A 67 5.42 -0.81 3.08
C ILE A 67 6.37 -0.21 4.14
N PRO A 68 6.32 1.12 4.37
CA PRO A 68 6.96 1.73 5.53
C PRO A 68 6.17 1.42 6.81
N VAL A 69 6.83 0.83 7.81
CA VAL A 69 6.24 0.49 9.11
C VAL A 69 6.99 1.22 10.22
N GLY A 70 6.28 1.95 11.07
CA GLY A 70 6.90 2.68 12.17
C GLY A 70 5.93 3.65 12.83
N SER A 71 6.47 4.56 13.64
CA SER A 71 5.65 5.60 14.28
C SER A 71 5.19 6.68 13.30
N GLU A 72 4.04 7.29 13.58
CA GLU A 72 3.33 8.23 12.69
C GLU A 72 4.21 9.40 12.20
N HIS A 73 5.07 9.94 13.06
CA HIS A 73 5.92 11.09 12.76
C HIS A 73 7.42 10.81 12.93
N GLY A 74 7.80 9.54 13.02
CA GLY A 74 9.17 9.11 13.29
C GLY A 74 9.89 8.51 12.08
N VAL A 75 11.05 7.90 12.37
CA VAL A 75 11.70 7.00 11.41
C VAL A 75 10.86 5.73 11.31
N GLN A 76 10.64 5.30 10.08
CA GLN A 76 9.95 4.06 9.73
C GLN A 76 10.95 3.09 9.12
N THR A 77 10.70 1.80 9.25
CA THR A 77 11.44 0.77 8.54
C THR A 77 10.72 0.46 7.24
N LEU A 78 11.41 0.48 6.11
CA LEU A 78 10.85 -0.03 4.86
C LEU A 78 10.87 -1.55 4.92
N THR A 79 9.69 -2.16 5.05
CA THR A 79 9.53 -3.61 5.19
C THR A 79 9.07 -4.21 3.86
N CYS A 80 9.73 -5.29 3.43
CA CYS A 80 9.27 -6.16 2.35
C CYS A 80 8.73 -7.46 2.93
N LEU A 81 7.50 -7.82 2.56
CA LEU A 81 6.82 -9.05 2.90
C LEU A 81 6.70 -9.92 1.66
N THR A 82 7.18 -11.16 1.72
CA THR A 82 6.95 -12.17 0.67
C THR A 82 5.97 -13.19 1.20
N ARG A 83 4.84 -13.42 0.51
CA ARG A 83 3.88 -14.47 0.89
C ARG A 83 4.41 -15.83 0.45
N LEU A 84 4.69 -16.73 1.40
CA LEU A 84 5.24 -18.05 1.11
C LEU A 84 4.16 -19.13 0.96
N SER A 85 3.06 -19.00 1.71
CA SER A 85 1.93 -19.94 1.70
C SER A 85 0.63 -19.22 2.09
N ASP A 86 -0.43 -19.97 2.35
CA ASP A 86 -1.68 -19.40 2.85
C ASP A 86 -1.52 -18.71 4.22
N ALA A 87 -0.61 -19.22 5.06
CA ALA A 87 -0.40 -18.73 6.43
C ALA A 87 1.00 -18.14 6.68
N ASP A 88 1.97 -18.44 5.81
CA ASP A 88 3.38 -18.08 6.04
C ASP A 88 3.82 -16.88 5.20
N TYR A 89 4.56 -15.99 5.86
CA TYR A 89 5.13 -14.79 5.28
C TYR A 89 6.57 -14.61 5.75
N GLU A 90 7.46 -14.26 4.82
CA GLU A 90 8.82 -13.84 5.13
C GLU A 90 8.89 -12.31 5.16
N GLN A 91 9.67 -11.76 6.10
CA GLN A 91 9.87 -10.32 6.24
C GLN A 91 11.34 -9.96 6.10
N ALA A 92 11.62 -8.95 5.28
CA ALA A 92 12.93 -8.34 5.13
C ALA A 92 12.87 -6.85 5.49
N ASN A 93 13.87 -6.37 6.24
CA ASN A 93 14.10 -4.96 6.50
C ASN A 93 14.97 -4.38 5.37
N LEU A 94 14.48 -3.35 4.68
CA LEU A 94 15.16 -2.68 3.56
C LEU A 94 15.83 -1.35 3.96
N GLY A 95 15.74 -0.96 5.23
CA GLY A 95 16.36 0.24 5.80
C GLY A 95 15.37 1.30 6.28
N ASP A 96 15.92 2.38 6.83
CA ASP A 96 15.18 3.47 7.45
C ASP A 96 14.65 4.46 6.39
N VAL A 97 13.39 4.89 6.55
CA VAL A 97 12.68 5.82 5.67
C VAL A 97 11.77 6.78 6.47
N ARG A 98 11.22 7.78 5.77
CA ARG A 98 10.23 8.73 6.32
C ARG A 98 9.15 9.02 5.27
N PHE A 99 7.97 8.45 5.47
CA PHE A 99 6.77 8.67 4.65
C PHE A 99 5.69 9.38 5.45
N VAL A 100 4.76 10.03 4.73
CA VAL A 100 3.53 10.57 5.32
C VAL A 100 2.67 9.46 5.92
N PRO A 101 1.84 9.73 6.95
CA PRO A 101 0.99 8.72 7.56
C PRO A 101 -0.03 8.12 6.58
N LEU A 102 -0.23 6.80 6.66
CA LEU A 102 -1.33 6.10 6.04
C LEU A 102 -2.57 6.22 6.94
N PHE A 103 -3.51 7.08 6.55
CA PHE A 103 -4.80 7.21 7.24
C PHE A 103 -5.81 6.19 6.69
N GLY A 104 -6.63 5.63 7.58
CA GLY A 104 -7.67 4.67 7.23
C GLY A 104 -8.09 3.79 8.40
N GLU A 105 -9.05 2.90 8.19
CA GLU A 105 -9.64 2.02 9.19
C GLU A 105 -8.59 1.14 9.89
N VAL A 106 -7.57 0.69 9.15
CA VAL A 106 -6.46 -0.12 9.67
C VAL A 106 -5.14 0.69 9.74
N GLY A 107 -5.22 2.01 9.58
CA GLY A 107 -4.10 2.95 9.58
C GLY A 107 -4.07 3.85 10.81
N TRP A 108 -3.48 5.03 10.66
CA TRP A 108 -3.58 6.10 11.66
C TRP A 108 -4.97 6.75 11.61
N ALA A 109 -5.43 7.23 12.77
CA ALA A 109 -6.71 7.91 12.95
C ALA A 109 -6.56 9.44 12.94
#